data_AF-A0A3A1Y5D0-F1
#
_entry.id   AF-A0A3A1Y5D0-F1
#
_cell.length_a   1.000
_cell.length_b   1.000
_cell.length_c   1.000
_cell.angle_alpha   90.00
_cell.angle_beta   90.00
_cell.angle_gamma   90.00
#
_symmetry.space_group_name_H-M   'P 1'
#
loop_
_entity.id
_entity.type
_entity.pdbx_description
1 polymer ?
#
loop_
_entity_poly.entity_id
_entity_poly.type
_entity_poly.pdbx_seq_one_letter_code
_entity_poly.pdbx_strand_id
1 'polypeptide(L)'
;MLRKTLLTLGIALASCNVFATDYSNYSYTQLQQEHSRLQQATLEDLKSFLQLTTYVKEEYGGKSLTPYELFALIHGPFFYYVNQDFKVVGNNYYHDPRVTNLVSFYKVCVQVWRHTKEIDAACQAVTYLIVFSGANADILQTLAILGPAAFIQDFPKYEVTAQHTLIVQIANNWSKYNYSFKLDLPTENELLNNQYFKEGVSSFINVNLTAPK
;
A
#
# COMPACT_ATOMS: atom_id res chain seq x y z
N MET A 1 20.96 -37.82 -1.62
CA MET A 1 20.55 -37.03 -0.44
C MET A 1 20.63 -35.51 -0.68
N LEU A 2 21.68 -34.99 -1.34
CA LEU A 2 21.87 -33.56 -1.64
C LEU A 2 20.64 -32.84 -2.25
N ARG A 3 19.94 -33.47 -3.21
CA ARG A 3 18.74 -32.88 -3.85
C ARG A 3 17.59 -32.64 -2.87
N LYS A 4 17.40 -33.52 -1.87
CA LYS A 4 16.36 -33.33 -0.86
C LYS A 4 16.75 -32.18 0.07
N THR A 5 18.01 -32.14 0.51
CA THR A 5 18.53 -31.05 1.36
C THR A 5 18.48 -29.69 0.68
N LEU A 6 18.76 -29.59 -0.62
CA LEU A 6 18.62 -28.36 -1.41
C LEU A 6 17.17 -27.91 -1.55
N LEU A 7 16.24 -28.85 -1.76
CA LEU A 7 14.81 -28.53 -1.81
C LEU A 7 14.30 -28.07 -0.45
N THR A 8 14.75 -28.69 0.64
CA THR A 8 14.39 -28.30 2.02
C THR A 8 15.03 -26.96 2.40
N LEU A 9 16.24 -26.64 1.93
CA LEU A 9 16.83 -25.30 2.08
C LEU A 9 16.07 -24.25 1.27
N GLY A 10 15.64 -24.57 0.04
CA GLY A 10 14.84 -23.65 -0.79
C GLY A 10 13.48 -23.35 -0.17
N ILE A 11 12.82 -24.35 0.42
CA ILE A 11 11.56 -24.18 1.16
C ILE A 11 11.80 -23.47 2.51
N ALA A 12 12.89 -23.79 3.21
CA ALA A 12 13.25 -23.14 4.47
C ALA A 12 13.57 -21.65 4.29
N LEU A 13 14.29 -21.28 3.23
CA LEU A 13 14.56 -19.88 2.84
C LEU A 13 13.29 -19.15 2.39
N ALA A 14 12.36 -19.85 1.72
CA ALA A 14 11.04 -19.29 1.37
C ALA A 14 10.13 -19.11 2.60
N SER A 15 10.38 -19.85 3.69
CA SER A 15 9.66 -19.75 4.96
C SER A 15 10.33 -18.86 6.02
N CYS A 16 11.53 -18.35 5.75
CA CYS A 16 12.14 -17.33 6.59
C CYS A 16 11.36 -16.04 6.39
N ASN A 17 10.58 -15.71 7.42
CA ASN A 17 9.88 -14.47 7.68
C ASN A 17 10.28 -13.30 6.77
N VAL A 18 9.28 -12.62 6.22
CA VAL A 18 9.33 -11.27 5.67
C VAL A 18 9.93 -10.34 6.74
N PHE A 19 11.26 -10.34 6.86
CA PHE A 19 11.98 -9.26 7.49
C PHE A 19 11.80 -8.04 6.59
N ALA A 20 11.76 -6.85 7.18
CA ALA A 20 11.85 -5.62 6.41
C ALA A 20 13.13 -5.68 5.57
N THR A 21 12.99 -6.01 4.28
CA THR A 21 14.15 -6.15 3.40
C THR A 21 14.74 -4.77 3.18
N ASP A 22 15.97 -4.58 3.67
CA ASP A 22 16.74 -3.38 3.38
C ASP A 22 17.42 -3.53 2.02
N TYR A 23 16.82 -2.87 1.01
CA TYR A 23 17.31 -2.87 -0.36
C TYR A 23 18.52 -1.94 -0.57
N SER A 24 18.95 -1.16 0.43
CA SER A 24 20.08 -0.23 0.28
C SER A 24 21.42 -0.92 0.00
N ASN A 25 21.56 -2.19 0.39
CA ASN A 25 22.77 -2.99 0.20
C ASN A 25 22.75 -3.83 -1.08
N TYR A 26 21.69 -3.75 -1.90
CA TYR A 26 21.60 -4.52 -3.13
C TYR A 26 22.48 -3.88 -4.21
N SER A 27 23.22 -4.72 -4.94
CA SER A 27 23.87 -4.30 -6.20
C SER A 27 22.82 -3.89 -7.23
N TYR A 28 23.22 -3.09 -8.23
CA TYR A 28 22.31 -2.65 -9.28
C TYR A 28 21.64 -3.82 -10.03
N THR A 29 22.37 -4.89 -10.33
CA THR A 29 21.79 -6.08 -10.97
C THR A 29 20.75 -6.78 -10.08
N GLN A 30 20.98 -6.86 -8.76
CA GLN A 30 19.98 -7.39 -7.82
C GLN A 30 18.76 -6.48 -7.74
N LEU A 31 18.94 -5.16 -7.78
CA LEU A 31 17.83 -4.20 -7.84
C LEU A 31 17.00 -4.37 -9.12
N GLN A 32 17.62 -4.57 -10.28
CA GLN A 32 16.91 -4.80 -11.54
C GLN A 32 16.09 -6.11 -11.54
N GLN A 33 16.65 -7.17 -10.93
CA GLN A 33 15.95 -8.46 -10.79
C GLN A 33 14.74 -8.33 -9.85
N GLU A 34 14.92 -7.70 -8.69
CA GLU A 34 13.81 -7.47 -7.76
C GLU A 34 12.77 -6.52 -8.34
N HIS A 35 13.19 -5.47 -9.05
CA HIS A 35 12.30 -4.57 -9.77
C HIS A 35 11.39 -5.34 -10.73
N SER A 36 11.98 -6.15 -11.61
CA SER A 36 11.23 -6.93 -12.60
C SER A 36 10.26 -7.91 -11.93
N ARG A 37 10.69 -8.58 -10.86
CA ARG A 37 9.85 -9.51 -10.09
C ARG A 37 8.66 -8.80 -9.45
N LEU A 38 8.92 -7.67 -8.79
CA LEU A 38 7.90 -6.91 -8.07
C LEU A 38 6.93 -6.23 -9.03
N GLN A 39 7.41 -5.65 -10.12
CA GLN A 39 6.57 -5.09 -11.17
C GLN A 39 5.57 -6.12 -11.70
N GLN A 40 6.02 -7.34 -12.00
CA GLN A 40 5.13 -8.42 -12.44
C GLN A 40 4.10 -8.79 -11.37
N ALA A 41 4.53 -8.84 -10.10
CA ALA A 41 3.67 -9.19 -8.98
C ALA A 41 2.61 -8.13 -8.65
N THR A 42 2.85 -6.86 -8.98
CA THR A 42 1.95 -5.74 -8.62
C THR A 42 1.27 -5.08 -9.82
N LEU A 43 1.49 -5.58 -11.05
CA LEU A 43 1.05 -4.89 -12.27
C LEU A 43 -0.46 -4.65 -12.30
N GLU A 44 -1.25 -5.69 -12.01
CA GLU A 44 -2.71 -5.59 -12.05
C GLU A 44 -3.28 -4.76 -10.91
N ASP A 45 -2.65 -4.81 -9.73
CA ASP A 45 -3.01 -3.93 -8.60
C ASP A 45 -2.77 -2.47 -8.97
N LEU A 46 -1.61 -2.15 -9.56
CA LEU A 46 -1.28 -0.79 -9.98
C LEU A 46 -2.20 -0.29 -11.11
N LYS A 47 -2.58 -1.14 -12.07
CA LYS A 47 -3.58 -0.79 -13.08
C LYS A 47 -4.92 -0.45 -12.46
N SER A 48 -5.38 -1.28 -11.52
CA SER A 48 -6.65 -1.07 -10.80
C SER A 48 -6.63 0.22 -9.98
N PHE A 49 -5.51 0.48 -9.30
CA PHE A 49 -5.28 1.75 -8.60
C PHE A 49 -5.37 2.94 -9.56
N LEU A 50 -4.66 2.91 -10.69
CA LEU A 50 -4.68 4.01 -11.66
C LEU A 50 -6.08 4.24 -12.22
N GLN A 51 -6.81 3.18 -12.55
CA GLN A 51 -8.21 3.29 -13.00
C GLN A 51 -9.11 3.94 -11.94
N LEU A 52 -8.98 3.52 -10.68
CA LEU A 52 -9.71 4.14 -9.57
C LEU A 52 -9.36 5.62 -9.43
N THR A 53 -8.09 6.00 -9.53
CA THR A 53 -7.68 7.41 -9.43
C THR A 53 -8.20 8.26 -10.59
N THR A 54 -8.30 7.68 -11.79
CA THR A 54 -8.95 8.33 -12.94
C THR A 54 -10.44 8.55 -12.66
N TYR A 55 -11.14 7.54 -12.14
CA TYR A 55 -12.54 7.70 -11.75
C TYR A 55 -12.73 8.80 -10.69
N VAL A 56 -11.90 8.80 -9.65
CA VAL A 56 -11.96 9.84 -8.61
C VAL A 56 -11.68 11.23 -9.21
N LYS A 57 -10.73 11.34 -10.13
CA LYS A 57 -10.44 12.59 -10.85
C LYS A 57 -11.64 13.07 -11.67
N GLU A 58 -12.30 12.18 -12.40
CA GLU A 58 -13.45 12.52 -13.24
C GLU A 58 -14.65 12.97 -12.40
N GLU A 59 -14.92 12.28 -11.29
CA GLU A 59 -16.07 12.57 -10.42
C GLU A 59 -15.83 13.73 -9.46
N TYR A 60 -14.60 13.90 -8.96
CA TYR A 60 -14.28 14.86 -7.89
C TYR A 60 -13.33 15.97 -8.30
N GLY A 61 -12.80 15.97 -9.53
CA GLY A 61 -11.93 17.02 -10.04
C GLY A 61 -12.55 18.41 -9.85
N GLY A 62 -11.78 19.34 -9.26
CA GLY A 62 -12.19 20.69 -8.92
C GLY A 62 -13.02 20.82 -7.64
N LYS A 63 -13.51 19.72 -7.06
CA LYS A 63 -14.27 19.75 -5.79
C LYS A 63 -13.32 19.89 -4.59
N SER A 64 -13.89 20.34 -3.47
CA SER A 64 -13.20 20.39 -2.20
C SER A 64 -13.39 19.07 -1.45
N LEU A 65 -12.28 18.50 -0.98
CA LEU A 65 -12.27 17.28 -0.16
C LEU A 65 -11.33 17.49 1.03
N THR A 66 -11.66 16.86 2.14
CA THR A 66 -10.72 16.67 3.25
C THR A 66 -9.75 15.52 2.93
N PRO A 67 -8.55 15.49 3.54
CA PRO A 67 -7.61 14.40 3.33
C PRO A 67 -8.18 13.02 3.64
N TYR A 68 -9.00 12.86 4.69
CA TYR A 68 -9.58 11.56 5.02
C TYR A 68 -10.71 11.15 4.08
N GLU A 69 -11.50 12.09 3.56
CA GLU A 69 -12.44 11.79 2.47
C GLU A 69 -11.69 11.24 1.24
N LEU A 70 -10.54 11.84 0.90
CA LEU A 70 -9.72 11.35 -0.20
C LEU A 70 -9.16 9.94 0.06
N PHE A 71 -8.68 9.67 1.28
CA PHE A 71 -8.24 8.33 1.68
C PHE A 71 -9.38 7.31 1.56
N ALA A 72 -10.59 7.67 2.01
CA ALA A 72 -11.76 6.78 1.92
C ALA A 72 -12.12 6.46 0.45
N LEU A 73 -12.07 7.47 -0.43
CA LEU A 73 -12.39 7.31 -1.86
C LEU A 73 -11.35 6.49 -2.64
N ILE A 74 -10.08 6.53 -2.23
CA ILE A 74 -9.00 5.83 -2.94
C ILE A 74 -8.63 4.53 -2.23
N HIS A 75 -8.13 4.62 -0.99
CA HIS A 75 -7.57 3.48 -0.28
C HIS A 75 -8.65 2.51 0.20
N GLY A 76 -9.85 3.01 0.48
CA GLY A 76 -11.00 2.19 0.88
C GLY A 76 -11.31 1.08 -0.14
N PRO A 77 -11.84 1.44 -1.33
CA PRO A 77 -12.16 0.46 -2.36
C PRO A 77 -10.91 -0.25 -2.90
N PHE A 78 -9.75 0.41 -3.01
CA PHE A 78 -8.54 -0.25 -3.49
C PHE A 78 -8.12 -1.41 -2.57
N PHE A 79 -7.98 -1.17 -1.28
CA PHE A 79 -7.54 -2.20 -0.36
C PHE A 79 -8.62 -3.21 0.00
N TYR A 80 -9.89 -2.89 -0.22
CA TYR A 80 -10.96 -3.88 -0.14
C TYR A 80 -10.72 -5.05 -1.10
N TYR A 81 -10.15 -4.80 -2.29
CA TYR A 81 -9.78 -5.85 -3.24
C TYR A 81 -8.35 -6.39 -3.06
N VAL A 82 -7.42 -5.54 -2.62
CA VAL A 82 -5.99 -5.90 -2.53
C VAL A 82 -5.61 -6.57 -1.21
N ASN A 83 -6.26 -6.25 -0.09
CA ASN A 83 -5.91 -6.81 1.23
C ASN A 83 -6.87 -7.94 1.63
N GLN A 84 -7.00 -8.96 0.77
CA GLN A 84 -7.95 -10.05 0.99
C GLN A 84 -7.29 -11.26 1.66
N ASP A 85 -6.05 -11.59 1.35
CA ASP A 85 -5.37 -12.79 1.85
C ASP A 85 -4.45 -12.52 3.06
N PHE A 86 -4.79 -11.50 3.86
CA PHE A 86 -4.08 -11.20 5.10
C PHE A 86 -4.23 -12.34 6.12
N LYS A 87 -3.29 -12.44 7.07
CA LYS A 87 -3.28 -13.52 8.08
C LYS A 87 -3.11 -12.97 9.48
N VAL A 88 -3.73 -13.66 10.43
CA VAL A 88 -3.52 -13.46 11.86
C VAL A 88 -3.05 -14.77 12.47
N VAL A 89 -1.90 -14.75 13.13
CA VAL A 89 -1.35 -15.91 13.85
C VAL A 89 -1.07 -15.50 15.29
N GLY A 90 -1.91 -15.98 16.21
CA GLY A 90 -1.96 -15.44 17.57
C GLY A 90 -2.37 -13.97 17.53
N ASN A 91 -1.55 -13.08 18.10
CA ASN A 91 -1.76 -11.63 18.01
C ASN A 91 -0.99 -10.98 16.86
N ASN A 92 -0.26 -11.73 16.03
CA ASN A 92 0.54 -11.14 14.96
C ASN A 92 -0.30 -11.00 13.69
N TYR A 93 -0.36 -9.78 13.16
CA TYR A 93 -0.98 -9.47 11.88
C TYR A 93 0.06 -9.47 10.76
N TYR A 94 -0.30 -10.11 9.64
CA TYR A 94 0.49 -10.14 8.42
C TYR A 94 -0.39 -9.66 7.26
N HIS A 95 0.08 -8.64 6.55
CA HIS A 95 -0.60 -8.15 5.35
C HIS A 95 -0.75 -9.23 4.28
N ASP A 96 -1.75 -9.03 3.42
CA ASP A 96 -1.77 -9.69 2.11
C ASP A 96 -0.42 -9.44 1.39
N PRO A 97 0.23 -10.48 0.82
CA PRO A 97 1.48 -10.33 0.10
C PRO A 97 1.46 -9.25 -0.99
N ARG A 98 0.30 -8.95 -1.59
CA ARG A 98 0.14 -7.86 -2.57
C ARG A 98 0.44 -6.50 -1.96
N VAL A 99 -0.04 -6.22 -0.74
CA VAL A 99 0.26 -4.98 -0.02
C VAL A 99 1.76 -4.89 0.29
N THR A 100 2.36 -5.98 0.76
CA THR A 100 3.81 -6.02 1.02
C THR A 100 4.61 -5.80 -0.25
N ASN A 101 4.22 -6.42 -1.37
CA ASN A 101 4.89 -6.24 -2.66
C ASN A 101 4.82 -4.79 -3.16
N LEU A 102 3.70 -4.08 -2.98
CA LEU A 102 3.60 -2.66 -3.33
C LEU A 102 4.61 -1.80 -2.54
N VAL A 103 4.73 -2.03 -1.23
CA VAL A 103 5.71 -1.34 -0.39
C VAL A 103 7.15 -1.66 -0.80
N SER A 104 7.45 -2.95 -1.00
CA SER A 104 8.76 -3.40 -1.48
C SER A 104 9.09 -2.81 -2.85
N PHE A 105 8.11 -2.75 -3.74
CA PHE A 105 8.31 -2.22 -5.09
C PHE A 105 8.68 -0.74 -5.05
N TYR A 106 7.96 0.06 -4.27
CA TYR A 106 8.32 1.45 -4.01
C TYR A 106 9.76 1.58 -3.47
N LYS A 107 10.13 0.79 -2.45
CA LYS A 107 11.49 0.84 -1.88
C LYS A 107 12.56 0.50 -2.91
N VAL A 108 12.33 -0.52 -3.74
CA VAL A 108 13.24 -0.88 -4.85
C VAL A 108 13.34 0.24 -5.87
N CYS A 109 12.21 0.83 -6.29
CA CYS A 109 12.18 1.98 -7.20
C CYS A 109 13.00 3.17 -6.69
N VAL A 110 12.90 3.48 -5.39
CA VAL A 110 13.73 4.53 -4.77
C VAL A 110 15.22 4.19 -4.89
N GLN A 111 15.63 2.94 -4.66
CA GLN A 111 17.03 2.55 -4.81
C GLN A 111 17.49 2.54 -6.26
N VAL A 112 16.67 2.09 -7.21
CA VAL A 112 16.97 2.15 -8.65
C VAL A 112 17.17 3.60 -9.07
N TRP A 113 16.25 4.50 -8.72
CA TRP A 113 16.36 5.92 -9.03
C TRP A 113 17.62 6.56 -8.43
N ARG A 114 18.05 6.14 -7.23
CA ARG A 114 19.30 6.63 -6.64
C ARG A 114 20.51 6.29 -7.51
N HIS A 115 20.51 5.14 -8.18
CA HIS A 115 21.57 4.67 -9.08
C HIS A 115 21.49 5.27 -10.48
N THR A 116 20.29 5.35 -11.07
CA THR A 116 20.11 5.69 -12.50
C THR A 116 19.64 7.11 -12.74
N LYS A 117 18.99 7.74 -11.75
CA LYS A 117 18.21 8.99 -11.88
C LYS A 117 17.02 8.89 -12.83
N GLU A 118 16.64 7.68 -13.21
CA GLU A 118 15.50 7.39 -14.08
C GLU A 118 14.36 6.76 -13.28
N ILE A 119 13.12 7.07 -13.67
CA ILE A 119 11.90 6.48 -13.10
C ILE A 119 11.07 5.98 -14.27
N ASP A 120 10.77 4.68 -14.30
CA ASP A 120 9.86 4.13 -15.29
C ASP A 120 8.38 4.29 -14.87
N ALA A 121 7.46 3.93 -15.77
CA ALA A 121 6.03 4.10 -15.55
C ALA A 121 5.50 3.28 -14.36
N ALA A 122 6.07 2.11 -14.07
CA ALA A 122 5.63 1.27 -12.97
C ALA A 122 6.09 1.84 -11.62
N CYS A 123 7.34 2.30 -11.56
CA CYS A 123 7.87 3.04 -10.42
C CYS A 123 7.11 4.35 -10.17
N GLN A 124 6.72 5.04 -11.23
CA GLN A 124 5.89 6.24 -11.14
C GLN A 124 4.51 5.92 -10.54
N ALA A 125 3.84 4.87 -11.01
CA ALA A 125 2.53 4.45 -10.51
C ALA A 125 2.55 4.06 -9.02
N VAL A 126 3.52 3.23 -8.60
CA VAL A 126 3.64 2.86 -7.18
C VAL A 126 4.05 4.04 -6.31
N THR A 127 4.82 4.99 -6.85
CA THR A 127 5.15 6.23 -6.15
C THR A 127 3.89 7.06 -5.91
N TYR A 128 2.96 7.16 -6.87
CA TYR A 128 1.69 7.88 -6.64
C TYR A 128 0.81 7.23 -5.58
N LEU A 129 0.76 5.90 -5.53
CA LEU A 129 0.08 5.19 -4.45
C LEU A 129 0.64 5.58 -3.07
N ILE A 130 1.97 5.64 -2.94
CA ILE A 130 2.63 6.04 -1.69
C ILE A 130 2.40 7.53 -1.41
N VAL A 131 2.48 8.40 -2.41
CA VAL A 131 2.20 9.83 -2.26
C VAL A 131 0.78 10.06 -1.75
N PHE A 132 -0.23 9.39 -2.32
CA PHE A 132 -1.60 9.49 -1.81
C PHE A 132 -1.78 8.90 -0.41
N SER A 133 -0.81 8.17 0.10
CA SER A 133 -0.79 7.69 1.49
C SER A 133 0.00 8.63 2.41
N GLY A 134 0.12 9.92 2.07
CA GLY A 134 0.95 10.87 2.82
C GLY A 134 2.46 10.70 2.59
N ALA A 135 2.86 10.12 1.47
CA ALA A 135 4.26 9.86 1.10
C ALA A 135 5.03 8.98 2.10
N ASN A 136 4.34 8.06 2.79
CA ASN A 136 4.93 7.13 3.75
C ASN A 136 4.38 5.71 3.56
N ALA A 137 5.28 4.73 3.48
CA ALA A 137 4.93 3.32 3.30
C ALA A 137 4.26 2.70 4.54
N ASP A 138 4.53 3.19 5.74
CA ASP A 138 3.88 2.73 6.98
C ASP A 138 2.43 3.22 7.06
N ILE A 139 2.16 4.44 6.54
CA ILE A 139 0.80 4.95 6.39
C ILE A 139 0.04 4.12 5.34
N LEU A 140 0.65 3.79 4.19
CA LEU A 140 0.03 2.92 3.18
C LEU A 140 -0.42 1.58 3.81
N GLN A 141 0.46 0.95 4.60
CA GLN A 141 0.16 -0.30 5.30
C GLN A 141 -0.95 -0.13 6.34
N THR A 142 -0.94 0.99 7.08
CA THR A 142 -2.02 1.33 8.02
C THR A 142 -3.36 1.49 7.29
N LEU A 143 -3.37 2.18 6.15
CA LEU A 143 -4.56 2.37 5.30
C LEU A 143 -5.05 1.07 4.68
N ALA A 144 -4.18 0.07 4.44
CA ALA A 144 -4.62 -1.25 4.00
C ALA A 144 -5.46 -2.00 5.04
N ILE A 145 -5.40 -1.61 6.31
CA ILE A 145 -6.27 -2.13 7.38
C ILE A 145 -7.51 -1.26 7.53
N LEU A 146 -7.33 0.06 7.65
CA LEU A 146 -8.41 0.99 7.98
C LEU A 146 -9.33 1.29 6.80
N GLY A 147 -8.78 1.39 5.59
CA GLY A 147 -9.51 1.71 4.36
C GLY A 147 -10.65 0.73 4.08
N PRO A 148 -10.38 -0.59 3.99
CA PRO A 148 -11.45 -1.58 3.76
C PRO A 148 -12.52 -1.52 4.85
N ALA A 149 -12.13 -1.30 6.10
CA ALA A 149 -13.06 -1.23 7.21
C ALA A 149 -14.02 -0.03 7.09
N ALA A 150 -13.50 1.15 6.74
CA ALA A 150 -14.31 2.34 6.46
C ALA A 150 -15.23 2.11 5.24
N PHE A 151 -14.67 1.56 4.15
CA PHE A 151 -15.43 1.27 2.93
C PHE A 151 -16.62 0.33 3.18
N ILE A 152 -16.43 -0.74 3.97
CA ILE A 152 -17.51 -1.68 4.32
C ILE A 152 -18.60 -0.99 5.14
N GLN A 153 -18.23 -0.07 6.04
CA GLN A 153 -19.20 0.67 6.86
C GLN A 153 -20.02 1.64 6.02
N ASP A 154 -19.38 2.35 5.08
CA ASP A 154 -20.04 3.34 4.22
C ASP A 154 -20.86 2.70 3.09
N PHE A 155 -20.50 1.48 2.67
CA PHE A 155 -21.13 0.76 1.56
C PHE A 155 -21.62 -0.64 1.97
N PRO A 156 -22.63 -0.76 2.86
CA PRO A 156 -23.07 -2.03 3.44
C PRO A 156 -23.72 -3.01 2.43
N LYS A 157 -23.91 -2.59 1.17
CA LYS A 157 -24.45 -3.42 0.09
C LYS A 157 -23.38 -4.24 -0.64
N TYR A 158 -22.10 -3.97 -0.41
CA TYR A 158 -21.01 -4.76 -0.99
C TYR A 158 -20.88 -6.12 -0.31
N GLU A 159 -20.31 -7.10 -1.03
CA GLU A 159 -20.18 -8.48 -0.54
C GLU A 159 -19.15 -8.61 0.60
N VAL A 160 -19.61 -8.68 1.84
CA VAL A 160 -18.74 -8.85 3.00
C VAL A 160 -18.42 -10.33 3.21
N THR A 161 -17.17 -10.72 2.95
CA THR A 161 -16.65 -12.06 3.30
C THR A 161 -16.33 -12.16 4.79
N ALA A 162 -16.06 -13.36 5.28
CA ALA A 162 -15.56 -13.56 6.65
C ALA A 162 -14.25 -12.78 6.89
N GLN A 163 -13.40 -12.70 5.86
CA GLN A 163 -12.13 -12.00 5.88
C GLN A 163 -12.32 -10.47 5.95
N HIS A 164 -13.32 -9.95 5.22
CA HIS A 164 -13.75 -8.55 5.35
C HIS A 164 -14.29 -8.24 6.76
N THR A 165 -15.02 -9.17 7.38
CA THR A 165 -15.47 -8.99 8.76
C THR A 165 -14.29 -8.97 9.74
N LEU A 166 -13.31 -9.84 9.53
CA LEU A 166 -12.11 -9.90 10.35
C LEU A 166 -11.27 -8.61 10.22
N ILE A 167 -11.10 -8.03 9.04
CA ILE A 167 -10.33 -6.78 8.89
C ILE A 167 -11.03 -5.61 9.60
N VAL A 168 -12.36 -5.55 9.57
CA VAL A 168 -13.14 -4.56 10.34
C VAL A 168 -12.90 -4.74 11.85
N GLN A 169 -12.89 -5.98 12.34
CA GLN A 169 -12.60 -6.26 13.76
C GLN A 169 -11.17 -5.86 14.15
N ILE A 170 -10.20 -6.11 13.27
CA ILE A 170 -8.80 -5.70 13.45
C ILE A 170 -8.71 -4.18 13.47
N ALA A 171 -9.31 -3.47 12.52
CA ALA A 171 -9.32 -2.01 12.48
C ALA A 171 -9.88 -1.40 13.78
N ASN A 172 -10.99 -1.95 14.28
CA ASN A 172 -11.60 -1.49 15.54
C ASN A 172 -10.80 -1.84 16.80
N ASN A 173 -9.85 -2.77 16.72
CA ASN A 173 -9.07 -3.26 17.86
C ASN A 173 -7.56 -3.34 17.55
N TRP A 174 -7.06 -2.46 16.68
CA TRP A 174 -5.70 -2.55 16.15
C TRP A 174 -4.61 -2.58 17.24
N SER A 175 -4.83 -1.93 18.38
CA SER A 175 -3.91 -1.97 19.53
C SER A 175 -3.72 -3.35 20.16
N LYS A 176 -4.56 -4.34 19.84
CA LYS A 176 -4.45 -5.72 20.34
C LYS A 176 -3.54 -6.62 19.49
N TYR A 177 -3.09 -6.13 18.34
CA TYR A 177 -2.29 -6.92 17.40
C TYR A 177 -0.86 -6.37 17.32
N ASN A 178 0.08 -7.25 17.00
CA ASN A 178 1.46 -6.92 16.68
C ASN A 178 1.60 -6.79 15.16
N TYR A 179 2.34 -5.78 14.73
CA TYR A 179 2.57 -5.47 13.32
C TYR A 179 4.06 -5.47 13.02
N SER A 180 4.43 -5.88 11.81
CA SER A 180 5.81 -5.79 11.31
C SER A 180 6.18 -4.38 10.81
N PHE A 181 5.27 -3.43 10.94
CA PHE A 181 5.40 -2.03 10.52
C PHE A 181 4.86 -1.11 11.63
N LYS A 182 5.22 0.17 11.55
CA LYS A 182 4.69 1.15 12.49
C LYS A 182 3.27 1.52 12.08
N LEU A 183 2.29 1.27 12.96
CA LEU A 183 0.96 1.84 12.78
C LEU A 183 1.07 3.37 12.85
N ASP A 184 0.68 4.03 11.77
CA ASP A 184 0.75 5.49 11.66
C ASP A 184 -0.38 5.97 10.75
N LEU A 185 -1.23 6.85 11.29
CA LEU A 185 -2.22 7.57 10.51
C LEU A 185 -2.08 9.05 10.87
N PRO A 186 -1.55 9.89 9.97
CA PRO A 186 -1.38 11.31 10.25
C PRO A 186 -2.74 11.97 10.35
N THR A 187 -2.81 13.03 11.15
CA THR A 187 -3.95 13.94 11.17
C THR A 187 -4.15 14.61 9.82
N GLU A 188 -5.37 15.06 9.54
CA GLU A 188 -5.65 15.79 8.29
C GLU A 188 -4.81 17.06 8.16
N ASN A 189 -4.52 17.75 9.27
CA ASN A 189 -3.64 18.92 9.27
C ASN A 189 -2.19 18.56 8.93
N GLU A 190 -1.68 17.42 9.40
CA GLU A 190 -0.34 16.95 9.02
C GLU A 190 -0.27 16.64 7.52
N LEU A 191 -1.34 16.04 6.95
CA LEU A 191 -1.44 15.81 5.51
C LEU A 191 -1.52 17.12 4.71
N LEU A 192 -2.30 18.10 5.17
CA LEU A 192 -2.35 19.44 4.57
C LEU A 192 -1.02 20.20 4.67
N ASN A 193 -0.16 19.85 5.62
CA ASN A 193 1.18 20.43 5.73
C ASN A 193 2.25 19.63 4.96
N ASN A 194 1.94 18.42 4.50
CA ASN A 194 2.83 17.60 3.69
C ASN A 194 2.82 18.07 2.23
N GLN A 195 3.93 18.68 1.78
CA GLN A 195 4.06 19.23 0.43
C GLN A 195 3.93 18.16 -0.65
N TYR A 196 4.57 17.00 -0.48
CA TYR A 196 4.51 15.91 -1.46
C TYR A 196 3.08 15.39 -1.64
N PHE A 197 2.35 15.22 -0.54
CA PHE A 197 0.94 14.84 -0.58
C PHE A 197 0.11 15.87 -1.33
N LYS A 198 0.19 17.15 -0.93
CA LYS A 198 -0.60 18.22 -1.56
C LYS A 198 -0.33 18.35 -3.05
N GLU A 199 0.92 18.42 -3.45
CA GLU A 199 1.31 18.60 -4.85
C GLU A 199 0.94 17.37 -5.68
N GLY A 200 1.15 16.16 -5.15
CA GLY A 200 0.76 14.93 -5.81
C GLY A 200 -0.76 14.85 -6.02
N VAL A 201 -1.55 15.11 -4.98
CA VAL A 201 -3.01 15.10 -5.07
C VAL A 201 -3.52 16.16 -6.06
N SER A 202 -3.00 17.38 -5.97
CA SER A 202 -3.42 18.50 -6.82
C SER A 202 -3.05 18.27 -8.29
N SER A 203 -1.86 17.72 -8.57
CA SER A 203 -1.41 17.48 -9.94
C SER A 203 -2.08 16.28 -10.61
N PHE A 204 -2.39 15.22 -9.86
CA PHE A 204 -2.97 14.00 -10.42
C PHE A 204 -4.49 14.04 -10.48
N ILE A 205 -5.13 14.28 -9.33
CA ILE A 205 -6.59 14.18 -9.16
C ILE A 205 -7.25 15.55 -9.33
N ASN A 206 -6.49 16.64 -9.18
CA ASN A 206 -7.00 18.01 -9.32
C ASN A 206 -8.13 18.34 -8.33
N VAL A 207 -8.00 17.87 -7.07
CA VAL A 207 -8.94 18.21 -5.99
C VAL A 207 -8.38 19.32 -5.12
N ASN A 208 -9.27 20.14 -4.55
CA ASN A 208 -8.91 21.18 -3.59
C ASN A 208 -8.93 20.59 -2.18
N LEU A 209 -7.75 20.36 -1.60
CA LEU A 209 -7.67 19.86 -0.22
C LEU A 209 -8.08 20.94 0.78
N THR A 210 -8.99 20.61 1.69
CA THR A 210 -9.54 21.52 2.70
C THR A 210 -9.42 20.93 4.10
N ALA A 211 -9.41 21.81 5.11
CA ALA A 211 -9.42 21.39 6.52
C ALA A 211 -10.78 20.77 6.90
N PRO A 212 -10.81 19.86 7.89
CA PRO A 212 -12.06 19.39 8.47
C PRO A 212 -12.90 20.56 9.00
N LYS A 213 -14.22 20.41 8.89
CA LYS A 213 -15.20 21.36 9.43
C LYS A 213 -15.43 21.19 10.93
#